data_AF-X1LCI3-F1
#
_entry.id   AF-X1LCI3-F1
#
_cell.length_a   1.000
_cell.length_b   1.000
_cell.length_c   1.000
_cell.angle_alpha   90.00
_cell.angle_beta   90.00
_cell.angle_gamma   90.00
#
_symmetry.space_group_name_H-M   'P 1'
#
loop_
_entity.id
_entity.type
_entity.pdbx_description
1 polymer ?
#
loop_
_entity_poly.entity_id
_entity_poly.type
_entity_poly.pdbx_seq_one_letter_code
_entity_poly.pdbx_strand_id
1 'polypeptide(L)'
;DKIYVSSNGWMSFTYTHPSEDFGQIPDIEDYNIDMIALFWMDLNANDTNNGGGSVYYLFGGISPNRYLAIEYYNIYYGEFSETPSVLAGSFELILFENGSIY
;
A
#
# COMPACT_ATOMS: atom_id res chain seq x y z
N ASP A 1 4.95 -0.72 -16.31
CA ASP A 1 4.06 -1.39 -15.35
C ASP A 1 3.37 -0.34 -14.47
N LYS A 2 2.18 -0.65 -13.95
CA LYS A 2 1.40 0.23 -13.07
C LYS A 2 1.07 -0.52 -11.80
N ILE A 3 1.01 0.21 -10.69
CA ILE A 3 0.47 -0.26 -9.43
C ILE A 3 -0.51 0.79 -8.93
N TYR A 4 -1.66 0.33 -8.46
CA TYR A 4 -2.70 1.15 -7.88
C TYR A 4 -2.62 0.99 -6.37
N VAL A 5 -2.47 2.11 -5.67
CA VAL A 5 -2.26 2.13 -4.21
C VAL A 5 -3.38 2.93 -3.58
N SER A 6 -4.02 2.33 -2.58
CA SER A 6 -5.06 2.95 -1.76
C SER A 6 -4.45 3.64 -0.55
N SER A 7 -5.18 4.61 0.01
CA SER A 7 -4.95 5.07 1.37
C SER A 7 -5.12 3.94 2.38
N ASN A 8 -5.87 2.88 2.10
CA ASN A 8 -6.16 1.85 3.11
C ASN A 8 -5.10 0.73 3.17
N GLY A 9 -3.87 1.01 2.72
CA GLY A 9 -2.77 0.03 2.70
C GLY A 9 -2.93 -1.10 1.67
N TRP A 10 -3.96 -1.01 0.82
CA TRP A 10 -4.23 -1.92 -0.27
C TRP A 10 -3.45 -1.52 -1.53
N MET A 11 -2.87 -2.50 -2.21
CA MET A 11 -2.33 -2.35 -3.56
C MET A 11 -2.82 -3.43 -4.51
N SER A 12 -2.88 -3.10 -5.80
CA SER A 12 -3.20 -4.03 -6.87
C SER A 12 -2.47 -3.65 -8.17
N PHE A 13 -2.15 -4.65 -9.00
CA PHE A 13 -1.59 -4.43 -10.34
C PHE A 13 -2.68 -4.33 -11.42
N THR A 14 -3.87 -4.87 -11.14
CA THR A 14 -4.97 -5.01 -12.09
C THR A 14 -6.17 -4.14 -11.72
N TYR A 15 -6.51 -4.04 -10.44
CA TYR A 15 -7.64 -3.28 -9.95
C TYR A 15 -7.29 -1.79 -9.79
N THR A 16 -7.98 -0.95 -10.55
CA THR A 16 -7.65 0.47 -10.66
C THR A 16 -8.11 1.30 -9.48
N HIS A 17 -9.05 0.79 -8.67
CA HIS A 17 -9.74 1.52 -7.60
C HIS A 17 -9.71 0.72 -6.30
N PRO A 18 -8.52 0.37 -5.76
CA PRO A 18 -8.43 -0.37 -4.52
C PRO A 18 -9.09 0.41 -3.37
N SER A 19 -10.33 0.07 -3.06
CA SER A 19 -11.18 0.79 -2.10
C SER A 19 -12.01 -0.14 -1.21
N GLU A 20 -11.86 -1.45 -1.39
CA GLU A 20 -12.72 -2.43 -0.72
C GLU A 20 -12.37 -2.58 0.76
N ASP A 21 -13.41 -2.79 1.55
CA ASP A 21 -13.30 -3.04 2.98
C ASP A 21 -12.60 -4.38 3.24
N PHE A 22 -11.51 -4.29 4.01
CA PHE A 22 -11.15 -5.18 5.11
C PHE A 22 -11.73 -6.62 5.12
N GLY A 23 -10.86 -7.62 4.94
CA GLY A 23 -11.07 -8.95 5.51
C GLY A 23 -11.23 -10.12 4.54
N GLN A 24 -10.98 -9.92 3.25
CA GLN A 24 -10.96 -11.03 2.30
C GLN A 24 -9.53 -11.47 2.00
N ILE A 25 -9.28 -12.77 2.13
CA ILE A 25 -8.13 -13.39 1.49
C ILE A 25 -8.29 -13.27 -0.04
N PRO A 26 -7.19 -13.08 -0.80
CA PRO A 26 -7.27 -13.08 -2.25
C PRO A 26 -8.06 -14.27 -2.78
N ASP A 27 -8.98 -14.02 -3.70
CA ASP A 27 -9.79 -15.03 -4.38
C ASP A 27 -9.79 -14.75 -5.90
N ILE A 28 -10.63 -15.45 -6.65
CA ILE A 28 -10.81 -15.30 -8.10
C ILE A 28 -11.49 -13.99 -8.51
N GLU A 29 -11.83 -13.13 -7.56
CA GLU A 29 -12.50 -11.87 -7.82
C GLU A 29 -11.50 -10.82 -8.30
N ASP A 30 -11.86 -10.11 -9.38
CA ASP A 30 -10.96 -9.16 -10.06
C ASP A 30 -10.41 -8.05 -9.14
N TYR A 31 -11.17 -7.69 -8.10
CA TYR A 31 -10.78 -6.61 -7.19
C TYR A 31 -9.73 -7.04 -6.15
N ASN A 32 -9.53 -8.35 -5.90
CA ASN A 32 -8.64 -8.86 -4.85
C ASN A 32 -7.65 -9.96 -5.27
N ILE A 33 -7.64 -10.35 -6.55
CA ILE A 33 -6.81 -11.46 -7.08
C ILE A 33 -5.30 -11.26 -6.90
N ASP A 34 -4.82 -10.02 -6.93
CA ASP A 34 -3.40 -9.64 -6.84
C ASP A 34 -3.14 -8.66 -5.69
N MET A 35 -3.96 -8.75 -4.64
CA MET A 35 -3.92 -7.83 -3.51
C MET A 35 -2.62 -7.95 -2.70
N ILE A 36 -2.08 -6.79 -2.34
CA ILE A 36 -1.12 -6.63 -1.24
C ILE A 36 -1.76 -5.73 -0.18
N ALA A 37 -1.82 -6.21 1.06
CA ALA A 37 -2.36 -5.46 2.20
C ALA A 37 -1.29 -5.31 3.27
N LEU A 38 -0.63 -4.15 3.32
CA LEU A 38 0.51 -3.91 4.22
C LEU A 38 0.08 -3.69 5.66
N PHE A 39 -1.05 -3.01 5.86
CA PHE A 39 -1.62 -2.73 7.16
C PHE A 39 -3.12 -2.76 7.03
N TRP A 40 -3.77 -3.50 7.92
CA TRP A 40 -5.22 -3.64 7.95
C TRP A 40 -5.88 -2.39 8.57
N MET A 41 -5.52 -1.20 8.11
CA MET A 41 -5.92 0.10 8.67
C MET A 41 -6.03 1.18 7.59
N ASP A 42 -6.83 2.21 7.86
CA ASP A 42 -6.88 3.44 7.07
C ASP A 42 -5.57 4.22 7.24
N LEU A 43 -4.73 4.24 6.19
CA LEU A 43 -3.48 4.99 6.18
C LEU A 43 -3.71 6.39 5.62
N ASN A 44 -3.45 7.39 6.45
CA ASN A 44 -3.65 8.79 6.14
C ASN A 44 -2.34 9.38 5.59
N ALA A 45 -2.07 9.16 4.30
CA ALA A 45 -0.92 9.73 3.59
C ALA A 45 -1.12 11.21 3.17
N ASN A 46 -2.31 11.78 3.42
CA ASN A 46 -2.65 13.16 3.10
C ASN A 46 -2.85 13.97 4.39
N ASP A 47 -2.50 15.26 4.35
CA ASP A 47 -2.50 16.17 5.51
C ASP A 47 -3.90 16.66 5.91
N THR A 48 -4.94 16.31 5.16
CA THR A 48 -6.27 16.93 5.25
C THR A 48 -7.06 16.62 6.53
N ASN A 49 -6.56 15.79 7.46
CA ASN A 49 -7.19 15.50 8.76
C ASN A 49 -6.18 15.25 9.90
N ASN A 50 -5.16 16.09 10.05
CA ASN A 50 -4.06 15.89 11.02
C ASN A 50 -3.21 14.63 10.78
N GLY A 51 -3.37 13.98 9.62
CA GLY A 51 -2.49 12.95 9.08
C GLY A 51 -1.31 13.56 8.31
N GLY A 52 -0.60 12.73 7.56
CA GLY A 52 0.51 13.18 6.74
C GLY A 52 1.40 12.03 6.26
N GLY A 53 2.50 12.41 5.62
CA GLY A 53 3.46 11.48 5.04
C GLY A 53 3.38 11.43 3.52
N SER A 54 4.05 10.46 2.94
CA SER A 54 4.16 10.30 1.50
C SER A 54 4.29 8.83 1.14
N VAL A 55 3.78 8.46 -0.04
CA VAL A 55 4.05 7.16 -0.65
C VAL A 55 4.97 7.35 -1.84
N TYR A 56 6.12 6.69 -1.82
CA TYR A 56 7.09 6.68 -2.91
C TYR A 56 7.16 5.30 -3.54
N TYR A 57 7.56 5.23 -4.80
CA TYR A 57 7.83 3.97 -5.47
C TYR A 57 9.07 4.07 -6.35
N LEU A 58 9.78 2.95 -6.48
CA LEU A 58 10.95 2.81 -7.32
C LEU A 58 10.94 1.45 -8.01
N PHE A 59 11.02 1.46 -9.34
CA PHE A 59 11.38 0.26 -10.10
C PHE A 59 12.89 0.21 -10.28
N GLY A 60 13.48 -0.95 -10.04
CA GLY A 60 14.93 -1.14 -10.15
C GLY A 60 15.34 -2.56 -10.52
N GLY A 61 16.65 -2.75 -10.58
CA GLY A 61 17.27 -4.03 -10.92
C GLY A 61 17.27 -4.34 -12.42
N ILE A 62 17.82 -5.50 -12.75
CA ILE A 62 17.88 -6.07 -14.11
C ILE A 62 17.50 -7.54 -14.03
N SER A 63 16.91 -8.09 -15.09
CA SER A 63 16.51 -9.50 -15.14
C SER A 63 17.70 -10.41 -14.79
N PRO A 64 17.55 -11.41 -13.89
CA PRO A 64 16.31 -11.90 -13.26
C PRO A 64 16.05 -11.35 -11.82
N ASN A 65 16.59 -10.18 -11.48
CA ASN A 65 16.47 -9.53 -10.16
C ASN A 65 15.84 -8.14 -10.24
N ARG A 66 14.86 -7.93 -11.12
CA ARG A 66 14.04 -6.72 -11.12
C ARG A 66 13.22 -6.64 -9.84
N TYR A 67 13.01 -5.43 -9.33
CA TYR A 67 12.22 -5.19 -8.14
C TYR A 67 11.36 -3.93 -8.26
N LEU A 68 10.29 -3.91 -7.47
CA LEU A 68 9.49 -2.74 -7.13
C LEU A 68 9.64 -2.50 -5.64
N ALA A 69 10.21 -1.36 -5.26
CA ALA A 69 10.23 -0.88 -3.88
C ALA A 69 9.12 0.16 -3.69
N ILE A 70 8.40 0.07 -2.58
CA ILE A 70 7.33 0.98 -2.20
C ILE A 70 7.58 1.43 -0.77
N GLU A 71 7.79 2.73 -0.59
CA GLU A 71 8.04 3.33 0.72
C GLU A 71 6.81 4.11 1.17
N TYR A 72 6.36 3.82 2.39
CA TYR A 72 5.40 4.60 3.15
C TYR A 72 6.19 5.40 4.18
N TYR A 73 6.35 6.70 3.94
CA TYR A 73 7.17 7.57 4.77
C TYR A 73 6.33 8.41 5.72
N ASN A 74 6.58 8.30 7.04
CA ASN A 74 5.88 9.04 8.10
C ASN A 74 4.36 8.98 7.98
N ILE A 75 3.84 7.78 7.77
CA ILE A 75 2.41 7.54 7.58
C ILE A 75 1.70 7.49 8.92
N TYR A 76 0.51 8.07 8.94
CA TYR A 76 -0.41 8.06 10.06
C TYR A 76 -1.55 7.07 9.80
N TYR A 77 -2.19 6.59 10.85
CA TYR A 77 -3.42 5.81 10.76
C TYR A 77 -4.48 6.33 11.74
N GLY A 78 -5.74 6.02 11.45
CA GLY A 78 -6.87 6.38 12.29
C GLY A 78 -8.10 6.66 11.44
N GLU A 79 -9.29 6.38 11.98
CA GLU A 79 -10.55 6.70 11.31
C GLU A 79 -10.59 8.20 10.99
N PHE A 80 -11.15 8.55 9.83
CA PHE A 80 -11.26 9.93 9.34
C PHE A 80 -11.88 10.92 10.37
N SER A 81 -12.63 10.42 11.35
CA SER A 81 -13.27 11.18 12.43
C SER A 81 -12.49 11.24 13.76
N GLU A 82 -11.43 10.45 13.95
CA GLU A 82 -10.66 10.43 15.19
C GLU A 82 -9.46 11.39 15.11
N THR A 83 -9.66 12.62 15.58
CA THR A 83 -8.55 13.53 15.85
C THR A 83 -7.96 13.31 17.24
N PRO A 84 -6.63 13.15 17.38
CA PRO A 84 -5.60 13.13 16.33
C PRO A 84 -5.30 11.72 15.78
N SER A 85 -5.02 11.61 14.48
CA SER A 85 -4.46 10.40 13.88
C SER A 85 -3.11 10.04 14.51
N VAL A 86 -2.80 8.75 14.59
CA VAL A 86 -1.62 8.21 15.26
C VAL A 86 -0.53 7.93 14.24
N LEU A 87 0.71 8.33 14.53
CA LEU A 87 1.86 8.00 13.67
C LEU A 87 2.08 6.49 13.65
N ALA A 88 1.90 5.85 12.49
CA ALA A 88 2.30 4.46 12.25
C ALA A 88 3.83 4.35 12.16
N GLY A 89 4.46 5.35 11.52
CA GLY A 89 5.89 5.41 11.26
C GLY A 89 6.19 5.30 9.76
N SER A 90 7.40 4.83 9.43
CA SER A 90 7.80 4.55 8.05
C SER A 90 8.02 3.05 7.85
N PHE A 91 7.63 2.54 6.69
CA PHE A 91 7.83 1.15 6.31
C PHE A 91 8.00 1.02 4.80
N GLU A 92 8.67 -0.06 4.39
CA GLU A 92 8.99 -0.33 2.99
C GLU A 92 8.58 -1.76 2.65
N LEU A 93 8.18 -1.96 1.40
CA LEU A 93 7.96 -3.26 0.80
C LEU A 93 8.81 -3.38 -0.47
N ILE A 94 9.52 -4.48 -0.64
CA ILE A 94 10.26 -4.77 -1.86
C ILE A 94 9.77 -6.07 -2.48
N LEU A 95 9.22 -5.96 -3.69
CA LEU A 95 8.71 -7.07 -4.48
C LEU A 95 9.71 -7.42 -5.59
N PHE A 96 10.22 -8.64 -5.59
CA PHE A 96 11.11 -9.13 -6.64
C PHE A 96 10.34 -9.90 -7.71
N GLU A 97 10.80 -9.84 -8.96
CA GLU A 97 10.19 -10.57 -10.08
C GLU A 97 10.17 -12.11 -9.90
N ASN A 98 10.99 -12.62 -8.98
CA ASN A 98 11.03 -14.03 -8.62
C ASN A 98 9.99 -14.42 -7.55
N GLY A 99 9.14 -13.49 -7.13
CA GLY A 99 8.11 -13.69 -6.09
C GLY A 99 8.61 -13.52 -4.65
N SER A 100 9.88 -13.17 -4.44
CA SER A 100 10.38 -12.85 -3.09
C SER A 100 9.86 -11.49 -2.63
N ILE A 101 9.58 -11.41 -1.33
CA ILE A 101 9.05 -10.22 -0.67
C ILE A 101 9.93 -9.91 0.55
N TYR A 102 10.36 -8.67 0.69
CA TYR A 102 11.18 -8.16 1.80
C TYR A 102 10.56 -6.92 2.42
#